data_AF-A0A7Y3M521-F1
#
_entry.id   AF-A0A7Y3M521-F1
#
_cell.length_a   1.000
_cell.length_b   1.000
_cell.length_c   1.000
_cell.angle_alpha   90.00
_cell.angle_beta   90.00
_cell.angle_gamma   90.00
#
_symmetry.space_group_name_H-M   'P 1'
#
loop_
_entity.id
_entity.type
_entity.pdbx_description
1 polymer ?
#
loop_
_entity_poly.entity_id
_entity_poly.type
_entity_poly.pdbx_seq_one_letter_code
_entity_poly.pdbx_strand_id
1 'polypeptide(L)'
;MPFILMAVERSKREEEHFIEALIQQECTSIHPSVYWKFEQEARIFLKEQLKGNQASFNKIAFKNVYPLFGQIDIKGSSMARNTATRKDLVLQLTEVKSIFKLARKFEDLPYYDQLTFQIDNYLKELKTNFQVDSEQQITNFLGSEIKTILKHLRNKEQLKVKIDNYFGSLHKKVNSLYHHRKDYDETISKINKKMALILDKKQEEAQRMYPHFFERFKTDGVEHNMYIGESITREESFNPVYLYNLRLWQLQIMCEMENVYYQKQKEFPIKLDVASMILVFSQPLSISFRMDEKQFDVDGTYNARYEIVKKRVDKAFIKGTKERVTQKGKLTIIYSHKQDEIEYLNYIKFLQSKRYIGDNVEIVELQDLQAVTGLKAIRVDILYHDKNDDKSYYTYDDLMKEIKS
;
A
#
# COMPACT_ATOMS: atom_id res chain seq x y z
N MET A 1 -36.06 20.20 39.27
CA MET A 1 -36.04 19.22 38.17
C MET A 1 -35.10 19.62 37.01
N PRO A 2 -35.14 20.84 36.44
CA PRO A 2 -34.30 21.21 35.28
C PRO A 2 -32.79 21.15 35.58
N PHE A 3 -32.38 21.57 36.78
CA PHE A 3 -30.97 21.61 37.20
C PHE A 3 -30.34 20.22 37.39
N ILE A 4 -31.12 19.21 37.78
CA ILE A 4 -30.64 17.82 37.90
C ILE A 4 -30.46 17.22 36.52
N LEU A 5 -31.39 17.50 35.59
CA LEU A 5 -31.29 17.05 34.20
C LEU A 5 -30.05 17.63 33.52
N MET A 6 -29.80 18.94 33.69
CA MET A 6 -28.61 19.61 33.17
C MET A 6 -27.30 19.10 33.78
N ALA A 7 -27.28 18.79 35.08
CA ALA A 7 -26.11 18.22 35.75
C ALA A 7 -25.80 16.80 35.24
N VAL A 8 -26.84 15.97 35.03
CA VAL A 8 -26.70 14.63 34.46
C VAL A 8 -26.23 14.68 33.01
N GLU A 9 -26.80 15.58 32.18
CA GLU A 9 -26.34 15.78 30.80
C GLU A 9 -24.89 16.24 30.73
N ARG A 10 -24.50 17.18 31.60
CA ARG A 10 -23.12 17.67 31.67
C ARG A 10 -22.15 16.57 32.10
N SER A 11 -22.51 15.80 33.13
CA SER A 11 -21.69 14.68 33.60
C SER A 11 -21.55 13.59 32.52
N LYS A 12 -22.59 13.31 31.74
CA LYS A 12 -22.51 12.39 30.60
C LYS A 12 -21.58 12.90 29.51
N ARG A 13 -21.68 14.19 29.14
CA ARG A 13 -20.78 14.80 28.13
C ARG A 13 -19.33 14.82 28.60
N GLU A 14 -19.09 15.09 29.88
CA GLU A 14 -17.74 15.05 30.46
C GLU A 14 -17.17 13.61 30.44
N GLU A 15 -18.00 12.59 30.73
CA GLU A 15 -17.63 11.18 30.59
C GLU A 15 -17.34 10.80 29.12
N GLU A 16 -18.19 11.22 28.18
CA GLU A 16 -18.02 11.00 26.73
C GLU A 16 -16.73 11.64 26.21
N HIS A 17 -16.47 12.91 26.55
CA HIS A 17 -15.22 13.58 26.18
C HIS A 17 -13.99 12.91 26.80
N PHE A 18 -14.09 12.37 28.02
CA PHE A 18 -13.00 11.63 28.63
C PHE A 18 -12.77 10.27 27.94
N ILE A 19 -13.84 9.56 27.58
CA ILE A 19 -13.76 8.31 26.80
C ILE A 19 -13.14 8.58 25.43
N GLU A 20 -13.58 9.62 24.72
CA GLU A 20 -12.97 10.03 23.46
C GLU A 20 -11.49 10.39 23.63
N ALA A 21 -11.14 11.15 24.66
CA ALA A 21 -9.75 11.52 24.95
C ALA A 21 -8.88 10.29 25.30
N LEU A 22 -9.39 9.36 26.09
CA LEU A 22 -8.70 8.11 26.44
C LEU A 22 -8.50 7.24 25.19
N ILE A 23 -9.54 7.11 24.37
CA ILE A 23 -9.48 6.41 23.10
C ILE A 23 -8.48 7.09 22.15
N GLN A 24 -8.46 8.42 22.05
CA GLN A 24 -7.54 9.17 21.18
C GLN A 24 -6.09 9.17 21.68
N GLN A 25 -5.89 9.15 23.00
CA GLN A 25 -4.58 9.01 23.65
C GLN A 25 -3.97 7.65 23.30
N GLU A 26 -4.78 6.59 23.36
CA GLU A 26 -4.34 5.23 23.06
C GLU A 26 -4.35 4.91 21.55
N CYS A 27 -5.29 5.47 20.77
CA CYS A 27 -5.55 5.09 19.36
C CYS A 27 -5.71 6.32 18.45
N THR A 28 -4.99 6.37 17.32
CA THR A 28 -4.95 7.56 16.42
C THR A 28 -6.21 7.74 15.55
N SER A 29 -6.87 6.65 15.14
CA SER A 29 -8.15 6.67 14.42
C SER A 29 -8.73 5.26 14.44
N ILE A 30 -9.88 5.07 15.09
CA ILE A 30 -10.54 3.76 15.14
C ILE A 30 -11.67 3.73 14.12
N HIS A 31 -11.74 2.64 13.36
CA HIS A 31 -12.80 2.44 12.39
C HIS A 31 -14.18 2.36 13.10
N PRO A 32 -15.24 3.06 12.61
CA PRO A 32 -16.53 3.12 13.29
C PRO A 32 -17.12 1.76 13.68
N SER A 33 -17.00 0.77 12.80
CA SER A 33 -17.52 -0.60 13.03
C SER A 33 -16.93 -1.31 14.25
N VAL A 34 -15.76 -0.91 14.75
CA VAL A 34 -15.14 -1.52 15.95
C VAL A 34 -15.12 -0.58 17.15
N TYR A 35 -15.47 0.70 16.95
CA TYR A 35 -15.40 1.76 17.98
C TYR A 35 -16.15 1.40 19.25
N TRP A 36 -17.33 0.79 19.12
CA TRP A 36 -18.17 0.38 20.26
C TRP A 36 -17.42 -0.50 21.27
N LYS A 37 -16.48 -1.34 20.81
CA LYS A 37 -15.72 -2.23 21.68
C LYS A 37 -14.63 -1.51 22.44
N PHE A 38 -14.00 -0.52 21.81
CA PHE A 38 -13.07 0.38 22.48
C PHE A 38 -13.77 1.24 23.52
N GLU A 39 -14.96 1.76 23.17
CA GLU A 39 -15.80 2.51 24.11
C GLU A 39 -16.20 1.66 25.32
N GLN A 40 -16.59 0.41 25.08
CA GLN A 40 -16.93 -0.53 26.15
C GLN A 40 -15.74 -0.79 27.09
N GLU A 41 -14.55 -1.06 26.55
CA GLU A 41 -13.35 -1.28 27.37
C GLU A 41 -12.91 -0.01 28.11
N ALA A 42 -13.00 1.17 27.49
CA ALA A 42 -12.74 2.45 28.15
C ALA A 42 -13.67 2.67 29.35
N ARG A 43 -14.97 2.34 29.22
CA ARG A 43 -15.93 2.41 30.33
C ARG A 43 -15.62 1.41 31.44
N ILE A 44 -15.17 0.20 31.10
CA ILE A 44 -14.74 -0.80 32.10
C ILE A 44 -13.51 -0.30 32.85
N PHE A 45 -12.50 0.19 32.12
CA PHE A 45 -11.27 0.76 32.69
C PHE A 45 -11.57 1.88 33.68
N LEU A 46 -12.42 2.84 33.30
CA LEU A 46 -12.86 3.95 34.16
C LEU A 46 -13.54 3.46 35.44
N LYS A 47 -14.45 2.48 35.33
CA LYS A 47 -15.14 1.91 36.49
C LYS A 47 -14.18 1.24 37.46
N GLU A 48 -13.16 0.54 36.96
CA GLU A 48 -12.15 -0.11 37.81
C GLU A 48 -11.21 0.91 38.47
N GLN A 49 -10.84 1.98 37.75
CA GLN A 49 -10.05 3.07 38.30
C GLN A 49 -10.79 3.81 39.43
N LEU A 50 -12.09 4.05 39.26
CA LEU A 50 -12.95 4.67 40.29
C LEU A 50 -13.10 3.80 41.54
N LYS A 51 -13.01 2.47 41.41
CA LYS A 51 -13.03 1.53 42.54
C LYS A 51 -11.67 1.43 43.26
N GLY A 52 -10.62 2.11 42.77
CA GLY A 52 -9.27 2.05 43.33
C GLY A 52 -8.49 0.79 42.95
N ASN A 53 -8.95 0.03 41.95
CA ASN A 53 -8.23 -1.14 41.46
C ASN A 53 -7.14 -0.72 40.45
N GLN A 54 -6.11 -1.56 40.27
CA GLN A 54 -5.19 -1.43 39.14
C GLN A 54 -5.94 -1.74 37.85
N ALA A 55 -6.49 -0.70 37.22
CA ALA A 55 -7.17 -0.82 35.94
C ALA A 55 -6.13 -1.02 34.82
N SER A 56 -6.37 -2.01 33.96
CA SER A 56 -5.62 -2.21 32.72
C SER A 56 -6.59 -2.35 31.57
N PHE A 57 -6.18 -1.90 30.39
CA PHE A 57 -7.00 -2.03 29.19
C PHE A 57 -6.97 -3.48 28.72
N ASN A 58 -8.11 -4.15 28.66
CA ASN A 58 -8.15 -5.55 28.22
C ASN A 58 -7.82 -5.66 26.73
N LYS A 59 -7.40 -6.86 26.32
CA LYS A 59 -7.18 -7.19 24.91
C LYS A 59 -8.49 -7.07 24.13
N ILE A 60 -8.57 -6.08 23.23
CA ILE A 60 -9.68 -5.95 22.29
C ILE A 60 -9.51 -6.98 21.18
N ALA A 61 -10.36 -8.01 21.17
CA ALA A 61 -10.31 -9.07 20.18
C ALA A 61 -11.69 -9.34 19.56
N PHE A 62 -11.71 -9.66 18.27
CA PHE A 62 -12.88 -10.05 17.51
C PHE A 62 -12.69 -11.47 17.01
N LYS A 63 -13.57 -12.36 17.46
CA LYS A 63 -13.51 -13.79 17.12
C LYS A 63 -14.43 -14.09 15.94
N ASN A 64 -14.13 -15.15 15.21
CA ASN A 64 -14.94 -15.67 14.11
C ASN A 64 -15.25 -14.63 13.02
N VAL A 65 -14.24 -13.85 12.62
CA VAL A 65 -14.35 -12.88 11.53
C VAL A 65 -13.75 -13.45 10.24
N TYR A 66 -14.36 -13.12 9.11
CA TYR A 66 -13.90 -13.50 7.79
C TYR A 66 -13.03 -12.40 7.20
N PRO A 67 -11.77 -12.68 6.87
CA PRO A 67 -10.90 -11.70 6.24
C PRO A 67 -11.19 -11.59 4.74
N LEU A 68 -11.14 -10.37 4.21
CA LEU A 68 -11.04 -10.12 2.77
C LEU A 68 -9.79 -9.26 2.54
N PHE A 69 -8.87 -9.77 1.72
CA PHE A 69 -7.64 -9.07 1.36
C PHE A 69 -7.54 -8.85 -0.14
N GLY A 70 -7.19 -7.62 -0.52
CA GLY A 70 -6.89 -7.26 -1.89
C GLY A 70 -5.71 -6.32 -1.96
N GLN A 71 -5.04 -6.32 -3.10
CA GLN A 71 -3.93 -5.41 -3.36
C GLN A 71 -3.81 -5.06 -4.84
N ILE A 72 -3.41 -3.83 -5.10
CA ILE A 72 -2.94 -3.35 -6.39
C ILE A 72 -1.48 -2.94 -6.22
N ASP A 73 -0.59 -3.77 -6.76
CA ASP A 73 0.86 -3.62 -6.66
C ASP A 73 1.40 -2.91 -7.91
N ILE A 74 2.32 -1.96 -7.72
CA ILE A 74 3.01 -1.28 -8.82
C ILE A 74 4.20 -2.12 -9.27
N LYS A 75 4.07 -2.76 -10.43
CA LYS A 75 5.09 -3.61 -11.01
C LYS A 75 6.33 -2.82 -11.41
N GLY A 76 7.48 -3.35 -11.01
CA GLY A 76 8.77 -2.75 -11.31
C GLY A 76 9.07 -1.46 -10.55
N SER A 77 8.27 -1.11 -9.53
CA SER A 77 8.46 0.11 -8.72
C SER A 77 9.91 0.25 -8.23
N SER A 78 10.46 -0.81 -7.60
CA SER A 78 11.84 -0.80 -7.12
C SER A 78 12.89 -0.64 -8.24
N MET A 79 12.65 -1.22 -9.42
CA MET A 79 13.56 -1.09 -10.56
C MET A 79 13.50 0.30 -11.18
N ALA A 80 12.29 0.89 -11.27
CA ALA A 80 12.09 2.25 -11.73
C ALA A 80 12.76 3.26 -10.78
N ARG A 81 12.60 3.04 -9.46
CA ARG A 81 13.28 3.79 -8.41
C ARG A 81 14.79 3.80 -8.60
N ASN A 82 15.39 2.61 -8.72
CA ASN A 82 16.83 2.46 -8.88
C ASN A 82 17.32 3.10 -10.18
N THR A 83 16.53 2.97 -11.25
CA THR A 83 16.85 3.61 -12.55
C THR A 83 16.82 5.13 -12.45
N ALA A 84 15.83 5.69 -11.78
CA ALA A 84 15.70 7.13 -11.56
C ALA A 84 16.86 7.68 -10.73
N THR A 85 17.15 7.05 -9.58
CA THR A 85 18.30 7.42 -8.74
C THR A 85 19.62 7.34 -9.54
N ARG A 86 19.84 6.24 -10.27
CA ARG A 86 21.06 6.08 -11.08
C ARG A 86 21.24 7.22 -12.09
N LYS A 87 20.16 7.64 -12.77
CA LYS A 87 20.23 8.74 -13.73
C LYS A 87 20.63 10.05 -13.04
N ASP A 88 20.02 10.37 -11.90
CA ASP A 88 20.35 11.58 -11.13
C ASP A 88 21.82 11.56 -10.65
N LEU A 89 22.31 10.41 -10.15
CA LEU A 89 23.73 10.26 -9.74
C LEU A 89 24.70 10.40 -10.91
N VAL A 90 24.39 9.82 -12.07
CA VAL A 90 25.23 9.95 -13.28
C VAL A 90 25.30 11.42 -13.72
N LEU A 91 24.17 12.12 -13.72
CA LEU A 91 24.14 13.56 -14.03
C LEU A 91 25.02 14.34 -13.06
N GLN A 92 24.85 14.11 -11.75
CA GLN A 92 25.56 14.84 -10.71
C GLN A 92 27.08 14.61 -10.78
N LEU A 93 27.51 13.34 -10.92
CA LEU A 93 28.92 12.98 -11.08
C LEU A 93 29.51 13.59 -12.36
N THR A 94 28.76 13.63 -13.46
CA THR A 94 29.23 14.22 -14.72
C THR A 94 29.40 15.74 -14.61
N GLU A 95 28.48 16.42 -13.94
CA GLU A 95 28.59 17.86 -13.66
C GLU A 95 29.82 18.16 -12.82
N VAL A 96 30.00 17.44 -11.71
CA VAL A 96 31.16 17.57 -10.81
C VAL A 96 32.47 17.30 -11.56
N LYS A 97 32.53 16.22 -12.35
CA LYS A 97 33.70 15.92 -13.20
C LYS A 97 34.06 17.08 -14.12
N SER A 98 33.04 17.72 -14.69
CA SER A 98 33.23 18.86 -15.59
C SER A 98 33.76 20.11 -14.86
N ILE A 99 33.50 20.25 -13.56
CA ILE A 99 34.07 21.32 -12.72
C ILE A 99 35.54 21.03 -12.46
N PHE A 100 35.92 19.81 -12.07
CA PHE A 100 37.33 19.46 -11.83
C PHE A 100 38.19 19.55 -13.08
N LYS A 101 37.67 19.11 -14.24
CA LYS A 101 38.36 19.29 -15.52
C LYS A 101 38.60 20.75 -15.86
N LEU A 102 37.70 21.65 -15.46
CA LEU A 102 37.87 23.09 -15.65
C LEU A 102 38.87 23.66 -14.64
N ALA A 103 38.77 23.25 -13.37
CA ALA A 103 39.69 23.66 -12.31
C ALA A 103 41.14 23.31 -12.64
N ARG A 104 41.39 22.12 -13.20
CA ARG A 104 42.72 21.68 -13.65
C ARG A 104 43.37 22.62 -14.66
N LYS A 105 42.58 23.26 -15.54
CA LYS A 105 43.12 24.20 -16.53
C LYS A 105 43.71 25.47 -15.89
N PHE A 106 43.25 25.80 -14.68
CA PHE A 106 43.71 26.98 -13.93
C PHE A 106 44.77 26.62 -12.90
N GLU A 107 44.66 25.45 -12.27
CA GLU A 107 45.63 24.94 -11.31
C GLU A 107 45.85 23.44 -11.52
N ASP A 108 47.06 23.07 -11.93
CA ASP A 108 47.44 21.68 -12.21
C ASP A 108 47.81 20.95 -10.91
N LEU A 109 46.79 20.67 -10.09
CA LEU A 109 46.93 19.90 -8.85
C LEU A 109 46.64 18.42 -9.09
N PRO A 110 47.58 17.50 -8.77
CA PRO A 110 47.38 16.05 -8.93
C PRO A 110 46.14 15.51 -8.19
N TYR A 111 45.72 16.18 -7.12
CA TYR A 111 44.51 15.83 -6.37
C TYR A 111 43.23 15.93 -7.23
N TYR A 112 43.14 16.87 -8.18
CA TYR A 112 41.98 16.94 -9.09
C TYR A 112 41.91 15.76 -10.06
N ASP A 113 43.06 15.22 -10.45
CA ASP A 113 43.13 14.01 -11.27
C ASP A 113 42.70 12.78 -10.47
N GLN A 114 43.11 12.67 -9.20
CA GLN A 114 42.63 11.62 -8.29
C GLN A 114 41.10 11.66 -8.15
N LEU A 115 40.50 12.84 -7.93
CA LEU A 115 39.04 12.98 -7.81
C LEU A 115 38.33 12.64 -9.12
N THR A 116 38.88 13.06 -10.25
CA THR A 116 38.34 12.73 -11.57
C THR A 116 38.37 11.23 -11.83
N PHE A 117 39.45 10.56 -11.43
CA PHE A 117 39.59 9.10 -11.51
C PHE A 117 38.58 8.38 -10.60
N GLN A 118 38.39 8.84 -9.35
CA GLN A 118 37.37 8.30 -8.44
C GLN A 118 35.96 8.46 -9.02
N ILE A 119 35.62 9.63 -9.59
CA ILE A 119 34.34 9.86 -10.26
C ILE A 119 34.15 8.90 -11.44
N ASP A 120 35.21 8.65 -12.23
CA ASP A 120 35.15 7.70 -13.33
C ASP A 120 34.90 6.25 -12.88
N ASN A 121 35.47 5.86 -11.75
CA ASN A 121 35.19 4.56 -11.15
C ASN A 121 33.72 4.46 -10.73
N TYR A 122 33.17 5.47 -10.05
CA TYR A 122 31.74 5.49 -9.69
C TYR A 122 30.84 5.48 -10.93
N LEU A 123 31.15 6.25 -11.97
CA LEU A 123 30.37 6.22 -13.23
C LEU A 123 30.40 4.84 -13.91
N LYS A 124 31.52 4.11 -13.82
CA LYS A 124 31.64 2.75 -14.33
C LYS A 124 30.86 1.75 -13.48
N GLU A 125 30.90 1.89 -12.16
CA GLU A 125 30.14 1.08 -11.21
C GLU A 125 28.63 1.23 -11.44
N LEU A 126 28.13 2.47 -11.56
CA LEU A 126 26.72 2.77 -11.85
C LEU A 126 26.22 2.10 -13.15
N LYS A 127 27.10 1.88 -14.13
CA LYS A 127 26.76 1.18 -15.38
C LYS A 127 26.72 -0.35 -15.23
N THR A 128 27.53 -0.91 -14.34
CA THR A 128 27.80 -2.36 -14.30
C THR A 128 27.15 -3.09 -13.13
N ASN A 129 27.06 -2.47 -11.93
CA ASN A 129 26.48 -3.10 -10.75
C ASN A 129 25.97 -2.04 -9.75
N PHE A 130 24.78 -1.49 -9.99
CA PHE A 130 24.17 -0.52 -9.07
C PHE A 130 23.48 -1.25 -7.90
N GLN A 131 24.05 -1.15 -6.71
CA GLN A 131 23.50 -1.70 -5.47
C GLN A 131 23.19 -0.58 -4.46
N VAL A 132 22.48 -0.92 -3.39
CA VAL A 132 22.09 0.03 -2.34
C VAL A 132 23.33 0.67 -1.70
N ASP A 133 24.39 -0.12 -1.49
CA ASP A 133 25.66 0.38 -0.94
C ASP A 133 26.33 1.39 -1.88
N SER A 134 26.26 1.19 -3.20
CA SER A 134 26.80 2.12 -4.20
C SER A 134 26.12 3.49 -4.11
N GLU A 135 24.80 3.53 -3.96
CA GLU A 135 24.03 4.79 -3.79
C GLU A 135 24.53 5.57 -2.57
N GLN A 136 24.68 4.89 -1.42
CA GLN A 136 25.10 5.53 -0.18
C GLN A 136 26.54 6.06 -0.26
N GLN A 137 27.46 5.28 -0.83
CA GLN A 137 28.86 5.66 -0.98
C GLN A 137 29.01 6.91 -1.87
N ILE A 138 28.35 6.91 -3.04
CA ILE A 138 28.40 8.03 -3.98
C ILE A 138 27.76 9.27 -3.37
N THR A 139 26.63 9.12 -2.67
CA THR A 139 25.94 10.25 -2.02
C THR A 139 26.80 10.86 -0.92
N ASN A 140 27.49 10.03 -0.12
CA ASN A 140 28.44 10.51 0.89
C ASN A 140 29.60 11.25 0.24
N PHE A 141 30.24 10.66 -0.77
CA PHE A 141 31.33 11.28 -1.52
C PHE A 141 30.94 12.66 -2.08
N LEU A 142 29.78 12.76 -2.72
CA LEU A 142 29.25 14.02 -3.25
C LEU A 142 28.90 15.03 -2.14
N GLY A 143 28.31 14.56 -1.05
CA GLY A 143 27.79 15.36 0.04
C GLY A 143 28.84 15.89 1.02
N SER A 144 29.94 15.17 1.23
CA SER A 144 31.00 15.54 2.17
C SER A 144 32.26 16.03 1.46
N GLU A 145 32.99 15.14 0.77
CA GLU A 145 34.29 15.42 0.14
C GLU A 145 34.13 16.45 -0.98
N ILE A 146 33.32 16.13 -2.00
CA ILE A 146 33.15 17.02 -3.15
C ILE A 146 32.57 18.36 -2.72
N LYS A 147 31.56 18.38 -1.85
CA LYS A 147 30.95 19.61 -1.36
C LYS A 147 31.98 20.55 -0.71
N THR A 148 32.89 20.01 0.12
CA THR A 148 33.92 20.78 0.80
C THR A 148 34.90 21.38 -0.20
N ILE A 149 35.32 20.59 -1.18
CA ILE A 149 36.27 21.03 -2.21
C ILE A 149 35.64 22.07 -3.13
N LEU A 150 34.40 21.87 -3.57
CA LEU A 150 33.67 22.84 -4.39
C LEU A 150 33.44 24.17 -3.65
N LYS A 151 33.20 24.15 -2.34
CA LYS A 151 33.13 25.38 -1.54
C LYS A 151 34.44 26.16 -1.55
N HIS A 152 35.59 25.47 -1.45
CA HIS A 152 36.89 26.11 -1.56
C HIS A 152 37.14 26.68 -2.96
N LEU A 153 36.83 25.91 -4.01
CA LEU A 153 36.98 26.32 -5.41
C LEU A 153 36.05 27.48 -5.81
N ARG A 154 34.94 27.68 -5.10
CA ARG A 154 33.98 28.78 -5.33
C ARG A 154 34.61 30.17 -5.21
N ASN A 155 35.70 30.32 -4.47
CA ASN A 155 36.42 31.58 -4.30
C ASN A 155 37.16 32.03 -5.57
N LYS A 156 37.31 31.15 -6.56
CA LYS A 156 37.95 31.47 -7.84
C LYS A 156 36.91 31.95 -8.83
N GLU A 157 37.07 33.18 -9.33
CA GLU A 157 36.09 33.83 -10.23
C GLU A 157 35.78 32.99 -11.47
N GLN A 158 36.78 32.30 -12.02
CA GLN A 158 36.65 31.49 -13.23
C GLN A 158 35.77 30.23 -13.04
N LEU A 159 35.62 29.75 -11.79
CA LEU A 159 34.83 28.56 -11.46
C LEU A 159 33.51 28.89 -10.77
N LYS A 160 33.41 30.08 -10.18
CA LYS A 160 32.28 30.53 -9.36
C LYS A 160 30.93 30.31 -10.02
N VAL A 161 30.74 30.78 -11.26
CA VAL A 161 29.47 30.64 -12.00
C VAL A 161 29.07 29.18 -12.17
N LYS A 162 30.02 28.30 -12.52
CA LYS A 162 29.75 26.88 -12.75
C LYS A 162 29.42 26.14 -11.45
N ILE A 163 30.10 26.48 -10.37
CA ILE A 163 29.88 25.93 -9.03
C ILE A 163 28.53 26.41 -8.47
N ASP A 164 28.19 27.68 -8.66
CA ASP A 164 26.90 28.25 -8.24
C ASP A 164 25.73 27.59 -8.97
N ASN A 165 25.87 27.37 -10.28
CA ASN A 165 24.87 26.64 -11.06
C ASN A 165 24.68 25.20 -10.56
N TYR A 166 25.79 24.50 -10.25
CA TYR A 166 25.72 23.16 -9.66
C TYR A 166 25.02 23.17 -8.30
N PHE A 167 25.39 24.05 -7.37
CA PHE A 167 24.69 24.12 -6.09
C PHE A 167 23.23 24.55 -6.23
N GLY A 168 22.91 25.35 -7.25
CA GLY A 168 21.55 25.75 -7.59
C GLY A 168 20.68 24.64 -8.18
N SER A 169 21.28 23.64 -8.84
CA SER A 169 20.55 22.47 -9.38
C SER A 169 20.23 21.43 -8.31
N LEU A 170 20.93 21.44 -7.16
CA LEU A 170 20.67 20.51 -6.05
C LEU A 170 19.34 20.81 -5.34
N HIS A 171 18.63 19.74 -4.98
CA HIS A 171 17.41 19.85 -4.20
C HIS A 171 17.72 20.24 -2.74
N LYS A 172 17.05 21.28 -2.22
CA LYS A 172 17.36 21.89 -0.91
C LYS A 172 17.32 20.93 0.29
N LYS A 173 16.43 19.92 0.28
CA LYS A 173 16.29 18.98 1.40
C LYS A 173 17.27 17.81 1.34
N VAL A 174 17.58 17.33 0.13
CA VAL A 174 18.36 16.09 -0.08
C VAL A 174 19.82 16.41 -0.44
N ASN A 175 20.11 17.66 -0.83
CA ASN A 175 21.42 18.14 -1.24
C ASN A 175 22.04 17.28 -2.37
N SER A 176 21.19 16.77 -3.25
CA SER A 176 21.52 15.97 -4.43
C SER A 176 20.64 16.40 -5.61
N LEU A 177 21.01 16.00 -6.83
CA LEU A 177 20.09 16.09 -7.97
C LEU A 177 18.87 15.19 -7.71
N TYR A 178 17.69 15.71 -8.03
CA TYR A 178 16.41 15.06 -7.76
C TYR A 178 15.42 15.40 -8.88
N HIS A 179 15.78 15.04 -10.11
CA HIS A 179 14.97 15.28 -11.29
C HIS A 179 14.18 14.01 -11.64
N HIS A 180 14.90 12.95 -11.99
CA HIS A 180 14.26 11.68 -12.33
C HIS A 180 13.62 11.03 -11.12
N ARG A 181 14.24 11.18 -9.94
CA ARG A 181 13.65 10.64 -8.71
C ARG A 181 12.37 11.38 -8.31
N LYS A 182 12.29 12.68 -8.57
CA LYS A 182 11.06 13.46 -8.39
C LYS A 182 9.93 12.95 -9.28
N ASP A 183 10.20 12.73 -10.56
CA ASP A 183 9.19 12.19 -11.49
C ASP A 183 8.66 10.82 -11.04
N TYR A 184 9.54 9.97 -10.52
CA TYR A 184 9.18 8.69 -9.91
C TYR A 184 8.32 8.87 -8.66
N ASP A 185 8.77 9.64 -7.68
CA ASP A 185 8.06 9.82 -6.41
C ASP A 185 6.69 10.51 -6.63
N GLU A 186 6.60 11.45 -7.57
CA GLU A 186 5.33 12.06 -8.01
C GLU A 186 4.39 11.03 -8.67
N THR A 187 4.93 10.15 -9.51
CA THR A 187 4.15 9.10 -10.16
C THR A 187 3.55 8.16 -9.12
N ILE A 188 4.37 7.59 -8.22
CA ILE A 188 3.90 6.69 -7.15
C ILE A 188 2.87 7.38 -6.26
N SER A 189 3.13 8.61 -5.85
CA SER A 189 2.21 9.39 -5.01
C SER A 189 0.85 9.63 -5.68
N LYS A 190 0.85 10.00 -6.98
CA LYS A 190 -0.40 10.22 -7.74
C LYS A 190 -1.19 8.92 -7.90
N ILE A 191 -0.52 7.81 -8.19
CA ILE A 191 -1.15 6.48 -8.33
C ILE A 191 -1.81 6.09 -7.00
N ASN A 192 -1.03 6.06 -5.91
CA ASN A 192 -1.51 5.67 -4.59
C ASN A 192 -2.63 6.57 -4.08
N LYS A 193 -2.54 7.88 -4.32
CA LYS A 193 -3.62 8.82 -3.96
C LYS A 193 -4.89 8.51 -4.73
N LYS A 194 -4.80 8.25 -6.04
CA LYS A 194 -5.98 7.97 -6.87
C LYS A 194 -6.65 6.66 -6.49
N MET A 195 -5.87 5.60 -6.29
CA MET A 195 -6.35 4.29 -5.86
C MET A 195 -7.02 4.37 -4.49
N ALA A 196 -6.36 5.00 -3.51
CA ALA A 196 -6.94 5.20 -2.19
C ALA A 196 -8.27 5.96 -2.23
N LEU A 197 -8.39 7.01 -3.05
CA LEU A 197 -9.62 7.78 -3.16
C LEU A 197 -10.79 6.98 -3.74
N ILE A 198 -10.53 6.10 -4.72
CA ILE A 198 -11.57 5.23 -5.29
C ILE A 198 -12.05 4.25 -4.22
N LEU A 199 -11.09 3.61 -3.55
CA LEU A 199 -11.38 2.63 -2.52
C LEU A 199 -12.13 3.24 -1.33
N ASP A 200 -11.67 4.39 -0.82
CA ASP A 200 -12.31 5.11 0.30
C ASP A 200 -13.77 5.47 -0.03
N LYS A 201 -14.03 5.96 -1.25
CA LYS A 201 -15.40 6.30 -1.69
C LYS A 201 -16.30 5.07 -1.80
N LYS A 202 -15.82 4.03 -2.49
CA LYS A 202 -16.60 2.81 -2.71
C LYS A 202 -16.82 2.04 -1.42
N GLN A 203 -15.91 2.22 -0.46
CA GLN A 203 -16.02 1.60 0.84
C GLN A 203 -17.16 2.19 1.68
N GLU A 204 -17.44 3.48 1.57
CA GLU A 204 -18.64 4.07 2.20
C GLU A 204 -19.93 3.44 1.68
N GLU A 205 -19.99 3.07 0.39
CA GLU A 205 -21.13 2.37 -0.20
C GLU A 205 -21.23 0.93 0.36
N ALA A 206 -20.11 0.23 0.50
CA ALA A 206 -20.04 -1.13 1.05
C ALA A 206 -20.46 -1.19 2.52
N GLN A 207 -20.09 -0.18 3.32
CA GLN A 207 -20.47 -0.10 4.74
C GLN A 207 -21.98 0.00 4.93
N ARG A 208 -22.72 0.53 3.95
CA ARG A 208 -24.20 0.55 3.98
C ARG A 208 -24.82 -0.82 3.71
N MET A 209 -24.10 -1.71 3.02
CA MET A 209 -24.57 -3.07 2.74
C MET A 209 -24.51 -3.93 4.00
N TYR A 210 -23.39 -3.85 4.72
CA TYR A 210 -23.23 -4.44 6.05
C TYR A 210 -22.01 -3.81 6.76
N PRO A 211 -22.12 -3.38 8.03
CA PRO A 211 -20.98 -2.80 8.72
C PRO A 211 -19.83 -3.80 8.89
N HIS A 212 -18.62 -3.40 8.55
CA HIS A 212 -17.44 -4.26 8.63
C HIS A 212 -16.20 -3.44 8.95
N PHE A 213 -15.13 -4.08 9.42
CA PHE A 213 -13.86 -3.39 9.58
C PHE A 213 -13.18 -3.23 8.22
N PHE A 214 -12.55 -2.08 8.00
CA PHE A 214 -11.74 -1.81 6.81
C PHE A 214 -10.51 -1.00 7.17
N GLU A 215 -9.40 -1.39 6.57
CA GLU A 215 -8.11 -0.74 6.72
C GLU A 215 -7.35 -0.83 5.41
N ARG A 216 -6.64 0.24 5.06
CA ARG A 216 -5.80 0.27 3.87
C ARG A 216 -4.37 0.69 4.18
N PHE A 217 -3.44 0.07 3.48
CA PHE A 217 -2.01 0.33 3.60
C PHE A 217 -1.48 0.93 2.31
N LYS A 218 -0.56 1.89 2.44
CA LYS A 218 0.17 2.47 1.31
C LYS A 218 1.61 1.97 1.38
N THR A 219 1.97 1.12 0.44
CA THR A 219 3.34 0.65 0.23
C THR A 219 3.83 1.21 -1.11
N ASP A 220 4.44 0.38 -1.95
CA ASP A 220 4.65 0.71 -3.35
C ASP A 220 3.32 0.69 -4.14
N GLY A 221 2.26 0.10 -3.58
CA GLY A 221 0.90 0.11 -4.11
C GLY A 221 -0.14 0.42 -3.03
N VAL A 222 -1.39 -0.02 -3.27
CA VAL A 222 -2.48 0.07 -2.29
C VAL A 222 -2.96 -1.33 -1.95
N GLU A 223 -2.97 -1.63 -0.66
CA GLU A 223 -3.46 -2.87 -0.09
C GLU A 223 -4.64 -2.56 0.82
N HIS A 224 -5.57 -3.49 0.95
CA HIS A 224 -6.68 -3.36 1.90
C HIS A 224 -7.00 -4.68 2.61
N ASN A 225 -7.28 -4.54 3.90
CA ASN A 225 -7.80 -5.59 4.77
C ASN A 225 -9.22 -5.22 5.17
N MET A 226 -10.12 -6.18 5.07
CA MET A 226 -11.46 -6.09 5.63
C MET A 226 -11.70 -7.27 6.53
N TYR A 227 -12.46 -7.06 7.60
CA TYR A 227 -12.97 -8.14 8.44
C TYR A 227 -14.47 -7.96 8.62
N ILE A 228 -15.22 -8.99 8.23
CA ILE A 228 -16.67 -9.05 8.40
C ILE A 228 -17.03 -10.22 9.30
N GLY A 229 -17.99 -10.02 10.19
CA GLY A 229 -18.53 -11.07 11.04
C GLY A 229 -19.38 -10.48 12.14
N GLU A 230 -20.14 -11.34 12.80
CA GLU A 230 -21.05 -10.98 13.88
C GLU A 230 -20.35 -10.22 15.02
N SER A 231 -19.12 -10.63 15.35
CA SER A 231 -18.36 -9.99 16.42
C SER A 231 -17.99 -8.54 16.12
N ILE A 232 -17.97 -8.12 14.85
CA ILE A 232 -17.71 -6.73 14.45
C ILE A 232 -18.95 -5.87 14.68
N THR A 233 -20.14 -6.34 14.29
CA THR A 233 -21.36 -5.51 14.26
C THR A 233 -22.13 -5.46 15.57
N ARG A 234 -21.78 -6.29 16.57
CA ARG A 234 -22.45 -6.35 17.89
C ARG A 234 -23.92 -6.80 17.84
N GLU A 235 -24.44 -7.12 16.67
CA GLU A 235 -25.83 -7.52 16.45
C GLU A 235 -25.90 -8.96 15.93
N GLU A 236 -26.92 -9.72 16.35
CA GLU A 236 -27.25 -11.06 15.82
C GLU A 236 -27.87 -10.96 14.40
N SER A 237 -27.22 -10.22 13.51
CA SER A 237 -27.70 -9.93 12.15
C SER A 237 -26.79 -10.50 11.07
N PHE A 238 -25.67 -11.14 11.43
CA PHE A 238 -24.72 -11.66 10.46
C PHE A 238 -25.27 -12.87 9.71
N ASN A 239 -25.26 -12.79 8.39
CA ASN A 239 -25.56 -13.90 7.49
C ASN A 239 -24.45 -14.02 6.43
N PRO A 240 -24.05 -15.25 6.03
CA PRO A 240 -23.07 -15.46 4.96
C PRO A 240 -23.36 -14.72 3.64
N VAL A 241 -24.62 -14.40 3.35
CA VAL A 241 -24.99 -13.57 2.18
C VAL A 241 -24.24 -12.24 2.15
N TYR A 242 -24.00 -11.59 3.30
CA TYR A 242 -23.23 -10.34 3.34
C TYR A 242 -21.76 -10.55 3.01
N LEU A 243 -21.18 -11.68 3.40
CA LEU A 243 -19.81 -12.05 3.02
C LEU A 243 -19.71 -12.26 1.51
N TYR A 244 -20.64 -13.00 0.91
CA TYR A 244 -20.66 -13.23 -0.55
C TYR A 244 -20.82 -11.92 -1.32
N ASN A 245 -21.70 -11.03 -0.82
CA ASN A 245 -21.87 -9.70 -1.40
C ASN A 245 -20.57 -8.88 -1.34
N LEU A 246 -19.87 -8.86 -0.20
CA LEU A 246 -18.58 -8.16 -0.09
C LEU A 246 -17.48 -8.77 -0.96
N ARG A 247 -17.45 -10.10 -1.15
CA ARG A 247 -16.51 -10.76 -2.08
C ARG A 247 -16.74 -10.30 -3.51
N LEU A 248 -18.00 -10.24 -3.95
CA LEU A 248 -18.32 -9.77 -5.29
C LEU A 248 -18.01 -8.28 -5.47
N TRP A 249 -18.37 -7.46 -4.48
CA TRP A 249 -18.00 -6.04 -4.43
C TRP A 249 -16.48 -5.86 -4.53
N GLN A 250 -15.69 -6.68 -3.81
CA GLN A 250 -14.24 -6.62 -3.86
C GLN A 250 -13.73 -6.90 -5.28
N LEU A 251 -14.22 -7.94 -5.94
CA LEU A 251 -13.84 -8.27 -7.32
C LEU A 251 -14.15 -7.10 -8.28
N GLN A 252 -15.33 -6.48 -8.16
CA GLN A 252 -15.72 -5.34 -8.99
C GLN A 252 -14.79 -4.14 -8.82
N ILE A 253 -14.45 -3.80 -7.58
CA ILE A 253 -13.58 -2.65 -7.28
C ILE A 253 -12.16 -2.88 -7.75
N MET A 254 -11.62 -4.10 -7.61
CA MET A 254 -10.30 -4.41 -8.14
C MET A 254 -10.25 -4.15 -9.65
N CYS A 255 -11.29 -4.57 -10.38
CA CYS A 255 -11.40 -4.30 -11.82
C CYS A 255 -11.53 -2.80 -12.12
N GLU A 256 -12.37 -2.07 -11.36
CA GLU A 256 -12.58 -0.63 -11.53
C GLU A 256 -11.30 0.17 -11.28
N MET A 257 -10.60 -0.13 -10.19
CA MET A 257 -9.34 0.52 -9.83
C MET A 257 -8.28 0.30 -10.91
N GLU A 258 -8.13 -0.92 -11.42
CA GLU A 258 -7.20 -1.21 -12.51
C GLU A 258 -7.61 -0.52 -13.82
N ASN A 259 -8.92 -0.45 -14.13
CA ASN A 259 -9.41 0.26 -15.31
C ASN A 259 -9.13 1.77 -15.22
N VAL A 260 -9.46 2.40 -14.09
CA VAL A 260 -9.18 3.83 -13.86
C VAL A 260 -7.68 4.12 -13.92
N TYR A 261 -6.83 3.18 -13.48
CA TYR A 261 -5.39 3.30 -13.62
C TYR A 261 -4.97 3.39 -15.09
N TYR A 262 -5.32 2.39 -15.91
CA TYR A 262 -4.83 2.29 -17.28
C TYR A 262 -5.40 3.35 -18.21
N GLN A 263 -6.60 3.86 -17.93
CA GLN A 263 -7.13 5.05 -18.61
C GLN A 263 -6.25 6.29 -18.40
N LYS A 264 -5.61 6.41 -17.24
CA LYS A 264 -4.80 7.58 -16.84
C LYS A 264 -3.30 7.35 -16.94
N GLN A 265 -2.85 6.13 -17.25
CA GLN A 265 -1.43 5.78 -17.28
C GLN A 265 -0.61 6.73 -18.17
N LYS A 266 -1.21 7.20 -19.27
CA LYS A 266 -0.58 8.13 -20.22
C LYS A 266 -0.32 9.54 -19.65
N GLU A 267 -1.00 9.92 -18.57
CA GLU A 267 -0.86 11.22 -17.89
C GLU A 267 0.36 11.26 -16.94
N PHE A 268 0.96 10.10 -16.62
CA PHE A 268 2.06 10.03 -15.65
C PHE A 268 3.44 10.27 -16.30
N PRO A 269 4.37 10.96 -15.60
CA PRO A 269 5.75 11.12 -16.05
C PRO A 269 6.46 9.79 -16.33
N ILE A 270 6.18 8.77 -15.51
CA ILE A 270 6.72 7.42 -15.68
C ILE A 270 5.58 6.44 -15.92
N LYS A 271 5.68 5.65 -16.99
CA LYS A 271 4.75 4.57 -17.29
C LYS A 271 5.15 3.34 -16.47
N LEU A 272 4.52 3.18 -15.32
CA LEU A 272 4.60 1.96 -14.52
C LEU A 272 3.39 1.09 -14.85
N ASP A 273 3.46 -0.19 -14.54
CA ASP A 273 2.33 -1.10 -14.68
C ASP A 273 1.80 -1.48 -13.29
N VAL A 274 0.52 -1.82 -13.20
CA VAL A 274 -0.10 -2.36 -11.97
C VAL A 274 -0.58 -3.78 -12.20
N ALA A 275 -0.62 -4.57 -11.14
CA ALA A 275 -1.32 -5.85 -11.14
C ALA A 275 -2.21 -5.98 -9.91
N SER A 276 -3.43 -6.46 -10.13
CA SER A 276 -4.42 -6.68 -9.09
C SER A 276 -4.39 -8.11 -8.57
N MET A 277 -4.56 -8.26 -7.26
CA MET A 277 -4.57 -9.55 -6.61
C MET A 277 -5.57 -9.58 -5.44
N ILE A 278 -6.26 -10.70 -5.27
CA ILE A 278 -7.08 -11.03 -4.11
C ILE A 278 -6.54 -12.32 -3.49
N LEU A 279 -6.44 -12.34 -2.15
CA LEU A 279 -6.19 -13.58 -1.40
C LEU A 279 -7.49 -14.04 -0.75
N VAL A 280 -7.97 -15.21 -1.18
CA VAL A 280 -9.18 -15.83 -0.65
C VAL A 280 -8.82 -16.64 0.58
N PHE A 281 -9.52 -16.36 1.67
CA PHE A 281 -9.44 -17.14 2.90
C PHE A 281 -10.84 -17.30 3.48
N SER A 282 -11.40 -18.50 3.32
CA SER A 282 -12.79 -18.79 3.70
C SER A 282 -12.98 -19.25 5.15
N GLN A 283 -11.89 -19.55 5.86
CA GLN A 283 -11.98 -19.92 7.27
C GLN A 283 -12.09 -18.66 8.14
N PRO A 284 -13.00 -18.64 9.12
CA PRO A 284 -13.05 -17.54 10.07
C PRO A 284 -11.81 -17.56 10.96
N LEU A 285 -11.29 -16.39 11.32
CA LEU A 285 -10.16 -16.21 12.23
C LEU A 285 -10.51 -15.26 13.37
N SER A 286 -9.60 -15.13 14.31
CA SER A 286 -9.69 -14.10 15.35
C SER A 286 -8.66 -13.01 15.09
N ILE A 287 -9.04 -11.76 15.29
CA ILE A 287 -8.13 -10.61 15.26
C ILE A 287 -8.09 -9.95 16.63
N SER A 288 -6.97 -9.31 16.95
CA SER A 288 -6.83 -8.54 18.17
C SER A 288 -6.05 -7.26 17.94
N PHE A 289 -6.46 -6.20 18.62
CA PHE A 289 -5.81 -4.92 18.55
C PHE A 289 -4.53 -4.94 19.37
N ARG A 290 -3.41 -4.59 18.73
CA ARG A 290 -2.12 -4.37 19.38
C ARG A 290 -1.99 -2.90 19.74
N MET A 291 -1.90 -2.61 21.04
CA MET A 291 -1.89 -1.23 21.55
C MET A 291 -0.61 -0.47 21.15
N ASP A 292 0.53 -1.17 21.11
CA ASP A 292 1.84 -0.65 20.71
C ASP A 292 1.91 -0.35 19.21
N GLU A 293 1.37 -1.23 18.37
CA GLU A 293 1.36 -1.07 16.91
C GLU A 293 0.15 -0.26 16.41
N LYS A 294 -0.86 -0.05 17.26
CA LYS A 294 -2.15 0.61 16.95
C LYS A 294 -2.88 0.01 15.73
N GLN A 295 -2.78 -1.30 15.55
CA GLN A 295 -3.42 -2.03 14.43
C GLN A 295 -3.98 -3.39 14.88
N PHE A 296 -4.89 -3.95 14.07
CA PHE A 296 -5.36 -5.31 14.27
C PHE A 296 -4.37 -6.30 13.68
N ASP A 297 -3.92 -7.24 14.50
CA ASP A 297 -3.19 -8.42 14.02
C ASP A 297 -4.01 -9.69 14.26
N VAL A 298 -3.69 -10.70 13.47
CA VAL A 298 -4.32 -12.01 13.53
C VAL A 298 -3.89 -12.73 14.80
N ASP A 299 -4.86 -13.21 15.57
CA ASP A 299 -4.66 -13.84 16.86
C ASP A 299 -4.51 -15.36 16.74
N GLY A 300 -3.52 -15.94 17.43
CA GLY A 300 -3.28 -17.39 17.49
C GLY A 300 -2.33 -17.94 16.43
N THR A 301 -1.60 -18.99 16.80
CA THR A 301 -0.54 -19.62 15.96
C THR A 301 -1.10 -20.27 14.69
N TYR A 302 -2.34 -20.78 14.72
CA TYR A 302 -3.00 -21.35 13.55
C TYR A 302 -3.32 -20.29 12.49
N ASN A 303 -3.76 -19.11 12.93
CA ASN A 303 -4.15 -18.02 12.05
C ASN A 303 -2.92 -17.24 11.52
N ALA A 304 -1.76 -17.35 12.17
CA ALA A 304 -0.50 -16.76 11.69
C ALA A 304 -0.12 -17.20 10.27
N ARG A 305 -0.60 -18.38 9.81
CA ARG A 305 -0.41 -18.84 8.44
C ARG A 305 -0.99 -17.86 7.42
N TYR A 306 -2.14 -17.25 7.70
CA TYR A 306 -2.77 -16.26 6.82
C TYR A 306 -1.85 -15.06 6.58
N GLU A 307 -1.28 -14.49 7.65
CA GLU A 307 -0.35 -13.34 7.55
C GLU A 307 0.95 -13.71 6.83
N ILE A 308 1.46 -14.94 7.00
CA ILE A 308 2.64 -15.42 6.27
C ILE A 308 2.35 -15.51 4.77
N VAL A 309 1.18 -16.05 4.36
CA VAL A 309 0.77 -16.13 2.95
C VAL A 309 0.65 -14.73 2.37
N LYS A 310 -0.13 -13.87 3.02
CA LYS A 310 -0.40 -12.49 2.60
C LYS A 310 0.88 -11.73 2.28
N LYS A 311 1.92 -11.84 3.12
CA LYS A 311 3.21 -11.14 2.93
C LYS A 311 4.12 -11.70 1.82
N ARG A 312 3.82 -12.89 1.28
CA ARG A 312 4.73 -13.61 0.36
C ARG A 312 4.13 -13.94 -0.99
N VAL A 313 2.81 -13.99 -1.07
CA VAL A 313 2.11 -14.53 -2.24
C VAL A 313 2.18 -13.59 -3.45
N ASP A 314 2.36 -12.28 -3.22
CA ASP A 314 2.54 -11.25 -4.24
C ASP A 314 3.72 -11.53 -5.20
N LYS A 315 4.80 -12.10 -4.65
CA LYS A 315 6.06 -12.43 -5.32
C LYS A 315 6.18 -13.90 -5.69
N ALA A 316 5.13 -14.69 -5.47
CA ALA A 316 5.14 -16.10 -5.81
C ALA A 316 5.24 -16.30 -7.33
N PHE A 317 5.98 -17.33 -7.73
CA PHE A 317 6.05 -17.78 -9.11
C PHE A 317 5.07 -18.92 -9.36
N ILE A 318 4.64 -19.05 -10.61
CA ILE A 318 3.88 -20.21 -11.06
C ILE A 318 4.83 -21.41 -11.05
N LYS A 319 4.36 -22.52 -10.47
CA LYS A 319 5.13 -23.74 -10.28
C LYS A 319 5.71 -24.23 -11.61
N GLY A 320 7.02 -24.50 -11.62
CA GLY A 320 7.75 -24.94 -12.81
C GLY A 320 8.14 -23.81 -13.78
N THR A 321 7.87 -22.54 -13.46
CA THR A 321 8.18 -21.40 -14.33
C THR A 321 8.93 -20.29 -13.55
N LYS A 322 9.42 -19.29 -14.29
CA LYS A 322 9.95 -18.03 -13.72
C LYS A 322 8.93 -16.88 -13.80
N GLU A 323 7.69 -17.21 -14.12
CA GLU A 323 6.61 -16.24 -14.30
C GLU A 323 5.95 -15.95 -12.95
N ARG A 324 5.82 -14.67 -12.59
CA ARG A 324 5.11 -14.27 -11.36
C ARG A 324 3.61 -14.54 -11.50
N VAL A 325 2.97 -14.89 -10.39
CA VAL A 325 1.53 -15.18 -10.35
C VAL A 325 0.66 -13.97 -10.69
N THR A 326 1.14 -12.76 -10.36
CA THR A 326 0.46 -11.49 -10.64
C THR A 326 0.97 -10.89 -11.96
N GLN A 327 0.04 -10.45 -12.82
CA GLN A 327 0.34 -9.88 -14.12
C GLN A 327 -0.50 -8.64 -14.39
N LYS A 328 0.05 -7.72 -15.18
CA LYS A 328 -0.72 -6.61 -15.75
C LYS A 328 -1.85 -7.14 -16.60
N GLY A 329 -3.02 -6.50 -16.55
CA GLY A 329 -4.15 -6.88 -17.41
C GLY A 329 -4.93 -8.07 -16.89
N LYS A 330 -4.53 -8.64 -15.75
CA LYS A 330 -5.17 -9.81 -15.17
C LYS A 330 -5.46 -9.58 -13.70
N LEU A 331 -6.67 -9.96 -13.29
CA LEU A 331 -7.01 -10.13 -11.88
C LEU A 331 -6.53 -11.52 -11.43
N THR A 332 -5.65 -11.55 -10.44
CA THR A 332 -5.17 -12.80 -9.83
C THR A 332 -5.92 -13.09 -8.53
N ILE A 333 -6.64 -14.19 -8.46
CA ILE A 333 -7.36 -14.65 -7.27
C ILE A 333 -6.66 -15.88 -6.73
N ILE A 334 -5.98 -15.77 -5.58
CA ILE A 334 -5.27 -16.88 -4.96
C ILE A 334 -6.13 -17.53 -3.89
N TYR A 335 -6.13 -18.86 -3.86
CA TYR A 335 -6.89 -19.67 -2.92
C TYR A 335 -6.13 -20.95 -2.57
N SER A 336 -6.65 -21.67 -1.57
CA SER A 336 -6.06 -22.93 -1.09
C SER A 336 -7.02 -24.12 -1.20
N HIS A 337 -8.34 -23.88 -1.19
CA HIS A 337 -9.34 -24.95 -1.22
C HIS A 337 -10.12 -24.99 -2.54
N LYS A 338 -10.52 -26.20 -2.95
CA LYS A 338 -11.29 -26.39 -4.19
C LYS A 338 -12.68 -25.73 -4.15
N GLN A 339 -13.28 -25.59 -2.97
CA GLN A 339 -14.56 -24.91 -2.80
C GLN A 339 -14.46 -23.42 -3.15
N ASP A 340 -13.36 -22.77 -2.74
CA ASP A 340 -13.08 -21.37 -3.09
C ASP A 340 -12.96 -21.19 -4.60
N GLU A 341 -12.31 -22.14 -5.29
CA GLU A 341 -12.21 -22.13 -6.75
C GLU A 341 -13.58 -22.11 -7.41
N ILE A 342 -14.48 -23.01 -6.99
CA ILE A 342 -15.83 -23.13 -7.55
C ILE A 342 -16.63 -21.84 -7.31
N GLU A 343 -16.55 -21.29 -6.09
CA GLU A 343 -17.25 -20.06 -5.72
C GLU A 343 -16.77 -18.87 -6.57
N TYR A 344 -15.46 -18.66 -6.67
CA TYR A 344 -14.90 -17.53 -7.42
C TYR A 344 -15.05 -17.69 -8.93
N LEU A 345 -15.07 -18.90 -9.47
CA LEU A 345 -15.42 -19.13 -10.88
C LEU A 345 -16.87 -18.72 -11.18
N ASN A 346 -17.80 -18.87 -10.24
CA ASN A 346 -19.17 -18.39 -10.41
C ASN A 346 -19.23 -16.85 -10.39
N TYR A 347 -18.47 -16.20 -9.51
CA TYR A 347 -18.35 -14.73 -9.52
C TYR A 347 -17.72 -14.23 -10.83
N ILE A 348 -16.70 -14.91 -11.34
CA ILE A 348 -16.07 -14.56 -12.62
C ILE A 348 -17.07 -14.66 -13.76
N LYS A 349 -17.87 -15.74 -13.84
CA LYS A 349 -18.92 -15.88 -14.86
C LYS A 349 -19.94 -14.75 -14.81
N PHE A 350 -20.34 -14.35 -13.61
CA PHE A 350 -21.20 -13.19 -13.43
C PHE A 350 -20.53 -11.90 -13.93
N LEU A 351 -19.26 -11.67 -13.59
CA LEU A 351 -18.53 -10.47 -14.06
C LEU A 351 -18.27 -10.48 -15.56
N GLN A 352 -18.11 -11.66 -16.18
CA GLN A 352 -18.02 -11.85 -17.63
C GLN A 352 -19.36 -11.48 -18.32
N SER A 353 -20.51 -11.90 -17.78
CA SER A 353 -21.82 -11.52 -18.34
C SER A 353 -22.03 -10.00 -18.31
N LYS A 354 -21.43 -9.32 -17.33
CA LYS A 354 -21.40 -7.86 -17.21
C LYS A 354 -20.25 -7.18 -17.95
N ARG A 355 -19.39 -7.93 -18.63
CA ARG A 355 -18.21 -7.46 -19.36
C ARG A 355 -17.13 -6.77 -18.52
N TYR A 356 -17.07 -6.96 -17.20
CA TYR A 356 -15.94 -6.46 -16.39
C TYR A 356 -14.63 -7.20 -16.68
N ILE A 357 -14.75 -8.48 -17.02
CA ILE A 357 -13.66 -9.45 -17.10
C ILE A 357 -13.83 -10.25 -18.41
N GLY A 358 -12.72 -10.63 -19.04
CA GLY A 358 -12.69 -11.35 -20.31
C GLY A 358 -12.91 -12.86 -20.18
N ASP A 359 -13.03 -13.54 -21.31
CA ASP A 359 -13.32 -14.98 -21.37
C ASP A 359 -12.10 -15.87 -21.03
N ASN A 360 -10.90 -15.30 -21.08
CA ASN A 360 -9.67 -16.02 -20.81
C ASN A 360 -9.45 -16.21 -19.30
N VAL A 361 -9.78 -17.41 -18.81
CA VAL A 361 -9.60 -17.84 -17.42
C VAL A 361 -8.51 -18.92 -17.37
N GLU A 362 -7.47 -18.68 -16.58
CA GLU A 362 -6.36 -19.60 -16.39
C GLU A 362 -6.29 -20.04 -14.93
N ILE A 363 -6.18 -21.34 -14.69
CA ILE A 363 -5.95 -21.89 -13.34
C ILE A 363 -4.51 -22.38 -13.27
N VAL A 364 -3.74 -21.81 -12.34
CA VAL A 364 -2.31 -22.08 -12.17
C VAL A 364 -2.00 -22.52 -10.75
N GLU A 365 -0.98 -23.36 -10.60
CA GLU A 365 -0.46 -23.79 -9.30
C GLU A 365 0.75 -22.94 -8.94
N LEU A 366 0.84 -22.48 -7.68
CA LEU A 366 1.94 -21.64 -7.21
C LEU A 366 3.07 -22.52 -6.70
N GLN A 367 4.30 -21.99 -6.73
CA GLN A 367 5.41 -22.59 -6.02
C GLN A 367 5.12 -22.65 -4.51
N ASP A 368 5.71 -23.63 -3.83
CA ASP A 368 5.59 -23.73 -2.38
C ASP A 368 6.26 -22.53 -1.71
N LEU A 369 5.52 -21.92 -0.77
CA LEU A 369 6.02 -20.86 0.09
C LEU A 369 6.45 -21.49 1.41
N GLN A 370 7.30 -20.80 2.17
CA GLN A 370 7.73 -21.28 3.48
C GLN A 370 6.52 -21.53 4.38
N ALA A 371 6.35 -22.77 4.85
CA ALA A 371 5.23 -23.24 5.67
C ALA A 371 3.84 -23.26 4.98
N VAL A 372 3.77 -23.06 3.66
CA VAL A 372 2.49 -23.06 2.91
C VAL A 372 2.66 -23.72 1.55
N THR A 373 2.01 -24.86 1.37
CA THR A 373 2.00 -25.63 0.12
C THR A 373 0.60 -25.69 -0.47
N GLY A 374 0.51 -25.99 -1.77
CA GLY A 374 -0.75 -26.27 -2.46
C GLY A 374 -1.60 -25.05 -2.81
N LEU A 375 -1.03 -23.84 -2.83
CA LEU A 375 -1.72 -22.64 -3.29
C LEU A 375 -1.97 -22.72 -4.81
N LYS A 376 -3.15 -22.25 -5.22
CA LYS A 376 -3.55 -22.11 -6.62
C LYS A 376 -4.04 -20.69 -6.87
N ALA A 377 -4.03 -20.27 -8.12
CA ALA A 377 -4.63 -19.02 -8.52
C ALA A 377 -5.50 -19.18 -9.76
N ILE A 378 -6.59 -18.42 -9.79
CA ILE A 378 -7.29 -18.09 -11.02
C ILE A 378 -6.69 -16.77 -11.52
N ARG A 379 -6.29 -16.72 -12.78
CA ARG A 379 -5.99 -15.47 -13.48
C ARG A 379 -7.05 -15.23 -14.53
N VAL A 380 -7.55 -14.02 -14.60
CA VAL A 380 -8.56 -13.67 -15.58
C VAL A 380 -8.33 -12.27 -16.12
N ASP A 381 -8.49 -12.11 -17.44
CA ASP A 381 -8.23 -10.84 -18.11
C ASP A 381 -9.23 -9.76 -17.68
N ILE A 382 -8.75 -8.54 -17.41
CA ILE A 382 -9.60 -7.39 -17.09
C ILE A 382 -9.97 -6.67 -18.38
N LEU A 383 -11.26 -6.38 -18.58
CA LEU A 383 -11.72 -5.61 -19.73
C LEU A 383 -11.67 -4.12 -19.42
N TYR A 384 -10.85 -3.40 -20.20
CA TYR A 384 -10.72 -1.96 -20.09
C TYR A 384 -11.81 -1.27 -20.90
N HIS A 385 -12.66 -0.53 -20.19
CA HIS A 385 -13.74 0.25 -20.80
C HIS A 385 -13.29 1.69 -20.98
N ASP A 386 -13.71 2.34 -22.06
CA ASP A 386 -13.57 3.78 -22.22
C ASP A 386 -14.65 4.54 -21.45
N LYS A 387 -14.37 5.80 -21.07
CA LYS A 387 -15.26 6.68 -20.27
C LYS A 387 -16.70 6.85 -20.81
N ASN A 388 -16.99 6.39 -22.01
CA ASN A 388 -18.31 6.51 -22.65
C ASN A 388 -19.22 5.29 -22.40
N ASP A 389 -18.71 4.19 -21.81
CA ASP A 389 -19.53 3.07 -21.37
C ASP A 389 -19.98 3.29 -19.92
N ASP A 390 -20.81 4.32 -19.71
CA ASP A 390 -21.49 4.59 -18.44
C ASP A 390 -22.61 3.56 -18.25
N LYS A 391 -22.24 2.30 -18.00
CA LYS A 391 -23.18 1.32 -17.46
C LYS A 391 -23.14 1.44 -15.94
N SER A 392 -24.18 2.08 -15.42
CA SER A 392 -24.52 2.15 -14.01
C SER A 392 -24.14 0.85 -13.28
N TYR A 393 -23.27 0.99 -12.29
CA TYR A 393 -22.88 -0.08 -11.37
C TYR A 393 -24.14 -0.73 -10.79
N TYR A 394 -24.25 -2.05 -10.96
CA TYR A 394 -25.41 -2.82 -10.53
C TYR A 394 -25.55 -2.79 -9.01
N THR A 395 -26.77 -2.54 -8.55
CA THR A 395 -27.07 -2.48 -7.11
C THR A 395 -27.31 -3.88 -6.55
N TYR A 396 -27.33 -3.99 -5.22
CA TYR A 396 -27.69 -5.21 -4.50
C TYR A 396 -29.01 -5.85 -5.02
N ASP A 397 -29.96 -5.03 -5.44
CA ASP A 397 -31.26 -5.49 -5.97
C ASP A 397 -31.14 -6.20 -7.33
N ASP A 398 -30.19 -5.79 -8.17
CA ASP A 398 -29.91 -6.44 -9.45
C ASP A 398 -29.25 -7.81 -9.23
N LEU A 399 -28.40 -7.90 -8.22
CA LEU A 399 -27.69 -9.12 -7.81
C LEU A 399 -28.65 -10.18 -7.24
N MET A 400 -29.63 -9.75 -6.42
CA MET A 400 -30.66 -10.63 -5.86
C MET A 400 -31.67 -11.13 -6.91
N LYS A 401 -31.84 -10.44 -8.03
CA LYS A 401 -32.70 -10.89 -9.15
C LYS A 401 -32.02 -11.97 -9.99
N GLU A 402 -30.71 -11.87 -10.21
CA GLU A 402 -29.95 -12.82 -11.03
C GLU A 402 -29.67 -14.14 -10.29
N ILE A 403 -29.47 -14.11 -8.96
CA ILE A 403 -29.32 -15.35 -8.16
C ILE A 403 -30.62 -16.17 -8.08
N LYS A 404 -31.78 -15.54 -8.26
CA LYS A 404 -33.09 -16.19 -8.26
C LYS A 404 -33.54 -16.69 -9.64
N SER A 405 -32.84 -16.33 -10.71
CA SER A 405 -33.10 -16.78 -12.09
C SER A 405 -32.17 -17.94 -12.43
#